data_AF-A0A0G0TII9-F1
#
_entry.id   AF-A0A0G0TII9-F1
#
_cell.length_a   1.000
_cell.length_b   1.000
_cell.length_c   1.000
_cell.angle_alpha   90.00
_cell.angle_beta   90.00
_cell.angle_gamma   90.00
#
_symmetry.space_group_name_H-M   'P 1'
#
loop_
_entity.id
_entity.type
_entity.pdbx_description
1 polymer ?
#
loop_
_entity_poly.entity_id
_entity_poly.type
_entity_poly.pdbx_seq_one_letter_code
_entity_poly.pdbx_strand_id
1 'polypeptide(L)'
;MKKAAFVISVIVLLVVINNLARSIYDLLKKQDIITSAQTQFEEEKFENEELRRELAKIDNKDFIEKEARDKLFLVKPDEKEVILPETETQTKEEKKESPNYQKWLEIFGFYTP
;
A
#
# COMPACT_ATOMS: atom_id res chain seq x y z
N MET A 1 36.37 -1.05 -59.23
CA MET A 1 35.05 -0.38 -59.26
C MET A 1 34.01 -1.12 -58.42
N LYS A 2 33.65 -2.38 -58.75
CA LYS A 2 32.62 -3.15 -58.01
C LYS A 2 32.90 -3.35 -56.51
N LYS A 3 34.15 -3.64 -56.12
CA LYS A 3 34.54 -3.79 -54.71
C LYS A 3 34.45 -2.48 -53.91
N ALA A 4 34.80 -1.35 -54.53
CA ALA A 4 34.69 -0.03 -53.92
C ALA A 4 33.21 0.38 -53.74
N ALA A 5 32.37 0.13 -54.76
CA ALA A 5 30.93 0.35 -54.66
C ALA A 5 30.28 -0.53 -53.56
N PHE A 6 30.74 -1.78 -53.41
CA PHE A 6 30.30 -2.66 -52.32
C PHE A 6 30.68 -2.12 -50.94
N VAL A 7 31.93 -1.68 -50.76
CA VAL A 7 32.39 -1.09 -49.48
C VAL A 7 31.60 0.19 -49.15
N ILE A 8 31.36 1.06 -50.13
CA ILE A 8 30.54 2.26 -49.93
C ILE A 8 29.11 1.89 -49.53
N SER A 9 28.51 0.89 -50.19
CA SER A 9 27.17 0.40 -49.85
C SER A 9 27.08 -0.11 -48.41
N VAL A 10 28.09 -0.88 -47.97
CA VAL A 10 28.17 -1.37 -46.58
C VAL A 10 28.27 -0.21 -45.57
N ILE A 11 29.09 0.80 -45.87
CA ILE A 11 29.23 1.98 -45.00
C ILE A 11 27.90 2.75 -44.91
N VAL A 12 27.21 2.96 -46.03
CA VAL A 12 25.89 3.61 -46.05
C VAL A 12 24.89 2.80 -45.23
N LEU A 13 24.88 1.47 -45.37
CA LEU A 13 24.00 0.61 -44.60
C LEU A 13 24.24 0.74 -43.08
N LEU A 14 25.50 0.75 -42.66
CA LEU A 14 25.86 0.94 -41.24
C LEU A 14 25.42 2.30 -40.70
N VAL A 15 25.53 3.36 -41.51
CA VAL A 15 25.06 4.70 -41.12
C VAL A 15 23.54 4.74 -40.99
N VAL A 16 22.81 4.08 -41.90
CA VAL A 16 21.34 4.00 -41.82
C VAL A 16 20.92 3.22 -40.58
N ILE A 17 21.53 2.06 -40.31
CA ILE A 17 21.24 1.24 -39.13
C ILE A 17 21.48 2.03 -37.84
N ASN A 18 22.59 2.76 -37.74
CA ASN A 18 22.91 3.57 -36.55
C ASN A 18 21.87 4.68 -36.32
N ASN A 19 21.44 5.37 -37.38
CA ASN A 19 20.41 6.40 -37.27
C ASN A 19 19.04 5.81 -36.87
N LEU A 20 18.65 4.67 -37.43
CA LEU A 20 17.41 3.99 -37.06
C LEU A 20 17.44 3.52 -35.62
N ALA A 21 18.54 2.91 -35.18
CA ALA A 21 18.70 2.45 -33.80
C ALA A 21 18.57 3.62 -32.81
N ARG A 22 19.20 4.77 -33.10
CA ARG A 22 19.08 5.97 -32.27
C ARG A 22 17.65 6.51 -32.23
N SER A 23 17.00 6.60 -33.38
CA SER A 23 15.61 7.06 -33.48
C SER A 23 14.64 6.18 -32.68
N ILE A 24 14.76 4.86 -32.80
CA ILE A 24 13.94 3.90 -32.05
C ILE A 24 14.19 4.05 -30.54
N TYR A 25 15.44 4.19 -30.11
CA TYR A 25 15.78 4.38 -28.71
C TYR A 25 15.20 5.68 -28.14
N ASP A 26 15.27 6.79 -28.89
CA ASP A 26 14.69 8.07 -28.48
C ASP A 26 13.16 8.01 -28.37
N LEU A 27 12.50 7.28 -29.28
CA LEU A 27 11.06 7.04 -29.26
C LEU A 27 10.63 6.23 -28.02
N LEU A 28 11.34 5.15 -27.70
CA LEU A 28 11.06 4.33 -26.52
C LEU A 28 11.24 5.15 -25.23
N LYS A 29 12.33 5.91 -25.12
CA LYS A 29 12.58 6.77 -23.96
C LYS A 29 11.48 7.83 -23.78
N LYS A 30 10.98 8.41 -24.87
CA LYS A 30 9.87 9.37 -24.83
C LYS A 30 8.57 8.71 -24.37
N GLN A 31 8.31 7.47 -24.78
CA GLN A 31 7.13 6.72 -24.35
C GLN A 31 7.16 6.40 -22.86
N ASP A 32 8.32 6.03 -22.31
CA ASP A 32 8.49 5.80 -20.87
C ASP A 32 8.28 7.08 -20.04
N ILE A 33 8.76 8.23 -20.55
CA ILE A 33 8.56 9.53 -19.90
C ILE A 33 7.06 9.90 -19.88
N ILE A 34 6.35 9.70 -20.99
CA ILE A 34 4.92 10.00 -21.06
C ILE A 34 4.12 9.07 -20.14
N THR A 35 4.43 7.77 -20.15
CA THR A 35 3.75 6.79 -19.30
C THR A 35 3.97 7.10 -17.82
N SER A 36 5.23 7.36 -17.41
CA SER A 36 5.54 7.69 -16.01
C SER A 36 4.93 9.01 -15.55
N ALA A 37 4.93 10.05 -16.40
CA ALA A 37 4.27 11.31 -16.09
C ALA A 37 2.75 11.15 -15.96
N GLN A 38 2.12 10.33 -16.81
CA GLN A 38 0.69 10.04 -16.72
C GLN A 38 0.37 9.27 -15.43
N THR A 39 1.19 8.28 -15.06
CA THR A 39 1.00 7.53 -13.81
C THR A 39 1.09 8.43 -12.59
N GLN A 40 2.11 9.29 -12.52
CA GLN A 40 2.27 10.25 -11.41
C GLN A 40 1.09 11.23 -11.34
N PHE A 41 0.61 11.71 -12.48
CA PHE A 41 -0.55 12.60 -12.54
C PHE A 41 -1.83 11.93 -11.99
N GLU A 42 -2.09 10.67 -12.37
CA GLU A 42 -3.26 9.95 -11.86
C GLU A 42 -3.15 9.63 -10.36
N GLU A 43 -1.95 9.31 -9.88
CA GLU A 43 -1.67 9.08 -8.45
C GLU A 43 -1.92 10.36 -7.62
N GLU A 44 -1.33 11.47 -8.03
CA GLU A 44 -1.47 12.77 -7.34
C GLU A 44 -2.92 13.27 -7.39
N LYS A 45 -3.65 13.01 -8.49
CA LYS A 45 -5.07 13.33 -8.59
C LYS A 45 -5.91 12.48 -7.64
N PHE A 46 -5.64 11.18 -7.54
CA PHE A 46 -6.34 10.29 -6.61
C PHE A 46 -6.11 10.73 -5.16
N GLU A 47 -4.86 11.02 -4.79
CA GLU A 47 -4.50 11.51 -3.46
C GLU A 47 -5.20 12.85 -3.15
N ASN A 48 -5.26 13.77 -4.12
CA ASN A 48 -5.98 15.03 -3.95
C ASN A 48 -7.48 14.82 -3.69
N GLU A 49 -8.12 13.90 -4.42
CA GLU A 49 -9.53 13.56 -4.23
C GLU A 49 -9.80 12.87 -2.89
N GLU A 50 -8.86 12.08 -2.38
CA GLU A 50 -8.95 11.47 -1.05
C GLU A 50 -8.82 12.52 0.05
N LEU A 51 -7.78 13.37 -0.02
CA LEU A 51 -7.57 14.46 0.94
C LEU A 51 -8.76 15.43 0.96
N ARG A 52 -9.36 15.74 -0.20
CA ARG A 52 -10.58 16.56 -0.25
C ARG A 52 -11.77 15.89 0.44
N ARG A 53 -11.91 14.57 0.32
CA ARG A 53 -12.96 13.82 1.01
C ARG A 53 -12.73 13.82 2.52
N GLU A 54 -11.49 13.74 2.98
CA GLU A 54 -11.15 13.85 4.40
C GLU A 54 -11.42 15.25 4.95
N LEU A 55 -11.03 16.30 4.23
CA LEU A 55 -11.34 17.69 4.60
C LEU A 55 -12.86 17.91 4.71
N ALA A 56 -13.64 17.38 3.77
CA ALA A 56 -15.09 17.47 3.81
C ALA A 56 -15.71 16.75 5.03
N LYS A 57 -15.04 15.72 5.59
CA LYS A 57 -15.47 15.06 6.83
C LYS A 57 -15.17 15.91 8.07
N ILE A 58 -14.05 16.63 8.07
CA ILE A 58 -13.61 17.47 9.19
C ILE A 58 -14.45 18.76 9.30
N ASP A 59 -14.92 19.31 8.18
CA ASP A 59 -15.81 20.47 8.15
C ASP A 59 -17.22 20.18 8.71
N ASN A 60 -17.53 18.92 9.03
CA ASN A 60 -18.77 18.59 9.71
C ASN A 60 -18.68 18.96 11.21
N LYS A 61 -19.56 19.87 11.63
CA LYS A 61 -19.66 20.40 13.00
C LYS A 61 -19.74 19.29 14.06
N ASP A 62 -20.34 18.15 13.73
CA ASP A 62 -20.43 16.97 14.60
C ASP A 62 -19.06 16.33 14.91
N PHE A 63 -18.13 16.36 13.95
CA PHE A 63 -16.78 15.83 14.13
C PHE A 63 -15.97 16.74 15.06
N ILE A 64 -16.05 18.06 14.87
CA ILE A 64 -15.40 19.04 15.75
C ILE A 64 -15.94 18.93 17.18
N GLU A 65 -17.26 18.79 17.35
CA GLU A 65 -17.88 18.63 18.67
C GLU A 65 -17.47 17.32 19.34
N LYS A 66 -17.34 16.23 18.56
CA LYS A 66 -16.85 14.95 19.06
C LYS A 66 -15.39 15.02 19.50
N GLU A 67 -14.50 15.54 18.66
CA GLU A 67 -13.09 15.71 19.00
C GLU A 67 -12.89 16.64 20.20
N ALA A 68 -13.69 17.71 20.30
CA ALA A 68 -13.67 18.60 21.47
C ALA A 68 -14.13 17.88 22.74
N ARG A 69 -15.20 17.07 22.67
CA ARG A 69 -15.66 16.26 23.82
C ARG A 69 -14.61 15.25 24.27
N ASP A 70 -14.06 14.49 23.33
CA ASP A 70 -13.10 13.43 23.62
C ASP A 70 -11.84 14.01 24.27
N LYS A 71 -11.35 15.17 23.80
CA LYS A 71 -10.18 15.87 24.38
C LYS A 71 -10.46 16.52 25.73
N LEU A 72 -11.69 16.94 25.98
CA LEU A 72 -12.09 17.59 27.23
C LEU A 72 -12.68 16.60 28.25
N PHE A 73 -12.73 15.31 27.92
CA PHE A 73 -13.41 14.28 28.72
C PHE A 73 -14.86 14.67 29.07
N LEU A 74 -15.56 15.33 28.16
CA LEU A 74 -16.93 15.80 28.36
C LEU A 74 -17.92 14.76 27.83
N VAL A 75 -18.74 14.21 28.73
CA VAL A 75 -19.89 13.36 28.40
C VAL A 75 -21.11 14.19 27.99
N LYS A 76 -21.97 13.66 27.13
CA LYS A 76 -23.24 14.31 26.79
C LYS A 76 -24.17 14.37 28.02
N PRO A 77 -25.15 15.30 28.07
CA PRO A 77 -26.06 15.45 29.21
C PRO A 77 -26.85 14.18 29.58
N ASP A 78 -27.00 13.26 28.63
CA ASP A 78 -27.71 11.98 28.73
C ASP A 78 -26.78 10.76 28.91
N GLU A 79 -25.46 10.94 28.95
CA GLU A 79 -24.47 9.87 29.14
C GLU A 79 -23.91 9.86 30.57
N LYS A 80 -23.78 8.67 31.17
CA LYS A 80 -23.14 8.47 32.47
C LYS A 80 -21.69 8.07 32.29
N GLU A 81 -20.78 8.85 32.87
CA GLU A 81 -19.38 8.46 33.02
C GLU A 81 -19.28 7.29 34.01
N VAL A 82 -18.84 6.13 33.53
CA VAL A 82 -18.61 4.94 34.35
C VAL A 82 -17.11 4.71 34.45
N ILE A 83 -16.53 5.08 35.60
CA ILE A 83 -15.17 4.69 35.94
C ILE A 83 -15.22 3.24 36.40
N LEU A 84 -14.76 2.32 35.55
CA LEU A 84 -14.60 0.94 35.97
C LEU A 84 -13.48 0.89 37.01
N PRO A 85 -13.70 0.31 38.21
CA PRO A 85 -12.60 -0.01 39.09
C PRO A 85 -11.66 -0.92 38.33
N GLU A 86 -10.36 -0.70 38.52
CA GLU A 86 -9.28 -1.53 37.99
C GLU A 86 -9.47 -2.93 38.56
N THR A 87 -10.36 -3.68 37.92
CA THR A 87 -10.56 -5.09 38.20
C THR A 87 -9.29 -5.68 37.66
N GLU A 88 -8.42 -6.12 38.57
CA GLU A 88 -7.23 -6.89 38.23
C GLU A 88 -7.63 -7.79 37.08
N THR A 89 -7.15 -7.46 35.87
CA THR A 89 -7.27 -8.36 34.74
C THR A 89 -6.53 -9.58 35.25
N GLN A 90 -7.29 -10.59 35.68
CA GLN A 90 -6.77 -11.93 35.83
C GLN A 90 -6.34 -12.26 34.41
N THR A 91 -5.08 -11.98 34.10
CA THR A 91 -4.36 -12.59 33.01
C THR A 91 -4.59 -14.06 33.26
N LYS A 92 -5.54 -14.65 32.53
CA LYS A 92 -5.58 -16.08 32.36
C LYS A 92 -4.21 -16.38 31.79
N GLU A 93 -3.32 -16.90 32.64
CA GLU A 93 -2.11 -17.54 32.18
C GLU A 93 -2.55 -18.44 31.04
N GLU A 94 -2.04 -18.19 29.83
CA GLU A 94 -2.14 -19.13 28.73
C GLU A 94 -1.39 -20.38 29.17
N LYS A 95 -2.09 -21.25 29.91
CA LYS A 95 -1.65 -22.60 30.19
C LYS A 95 -1.58 -23.23 28.82
N LYS A 96 -0.36 -23.36 28.26
CA LYS A 96 -0.08 -23.97 26.95
C LYS A 96 -0.94 -25.21 26.83
N GLU A 97 -2.07 -25.09 26.15
CA GLU A 97 -2.98 -26.20 26.02
C GLU A 97 -2.26 -27.23 25.17
N SER A 98 -2.15 -28.44 25.70
CA SER A 98 -1.59 -29.58 25.00
C SER A 98 -2.26 -29.68 23.61
N PRO A 99 -1.48 -29.85 22.52
CA PRO A 99 -2.02 -29.94 21.16
C PRO A 99 -3.18 -30.95 21.07
N ASN A 100 -4.19 -30.65 20.26
CA ASN A 100 -5.41 -31.47 20.19
C ASN A 100 -5.16 -32.98 19.99
N TYR A 101 -4.10 -33.36 19.26
CA TYR A 101 -3.75 -34.77 19.07
C TYR A 101 -3.33 -35.47 20.38
N GLN A 102 -2.66 -34.76 21.29
CA GLN A 102 -2.26 -35.30 22.59
C GLN A 102 -3.48 -35.53 23.48
N LYS A 103 -4.46 -34.61 23.45
CA LYS A 103 -5.76 -34.78 24.11
C LYS A 103 -6.49 -36.04 23.62
N TRP A 104 -6.45 -36.31 22.31
CA TRP A 104 -7.03 -37.55 21.75
C TRP A 104 -6.28 -38.81 22.18
N LEU A 105 -4.94 -38.78 22.21
CA LEU A 105 -4.15 -39.93 22.67
C LEU A 105 -4.40 -40.26 24.14
N GLU A 106 -4.59 -39.25 25.00
CA GLU A 106 -5.01 -39.44 26.40
C GLU A 106 -6.39 -40.11 26.49
N ILE A 107 -7.37 -39.61 25.72
CA ILE A 107 -8.74 -40.19 25.67
C ILE A 107 -8.70 -41.68 25.28
N PHE A 108 -7.86 -42.05 24.32
CA PHE A 108 -7.74 -43.42 23.84
C PHE A 108 -6.70 -44.26 24.61
N GLY A 109 -6.11 -43.72 25.69
CA GLY A 109 -5.20 -44.44 26.58
C GLY A 109 -3.82 -44.74 26.00
N PHE A 110 -3.41 -44.04 24.93
CA PHE A 110 -2.11 -44.21 24.29
C PHE A 110 -0.99 -43.38 24.93
N TYR A 111 -1.31 -42.50 25.88
CA TYR A 111 -0.36 -41.65 26.58
C TYR A 111 -0.82 -41.34 28.01
N THR A 112 0.11 -41.41 28.97
CA THR A 112 -0.02 -40.91 30.35
C THR A 112 1.19 -40.02 30.64
N PRO A 113 1.03 -38.87 31.32
CA PRO A 113 2.08 -37.87 31.50
C PRO A 113 3.31 -38.39 32.26
#